data_AF-A0A699Z193-F1
#
_entry.id   AF-A0A699Z193-F1
#
_cell.length_a   1.000
_cell.length_b   1.000
_cell.length_c   1.000
_cell.angle_alpha   90.00
_cell.angle_beta   90.00
_cell.angle_gamma   90.00
#
_symmetry.space_group_name_H-M   'P 1'
#
loop_
_entity.id
_entity.type
_entity.pdbx_description
1 polymer ?
#
loop_
_entity_poly.entity_id
_entity_poly.type
_entity_poly.pdbx_seq_one_letter_code
_entity_poly.pdbx_strand_id
1 'polypeptide(L)'
;LHHFLPDMSGVGIQGMTLRFMSPRYPGHFVERGWNGVQFIGVSNCWIKDLTVLNADMGIMLGSTQFCTVTDVTIDADSYRMSSSAQAGHHAINLGGVSDTLITRFNIARKYVHDLSVDFFTRSVVWSEGTGLDVNLDHHKGQTYSVLWTNLDLGLGTRPWDNGGSANRGLDAGTFTTYWRVTGSGLRPLRVGPRNWQGPWLNYVGEKIWEGAAAADVDSGLTNSFPSLDSNNLTRTWWVERLSPHRLQPPNLHLAQRNLRLASPGK
;
A
#
# COMPACT_ATOMS: atom_id res chain seq x y z
N LEU A 1 -15.70 21.10 21.47
CA LEU A 1 -14.30 20.68 21.22
C LEU A 1 -14.28 19.14 21.23
N HIS A 2 -13.82 18.49 20.17
CA HIS A 2 -13.55 17.05 20.22
C HIS A 2 -12.14 16.85 20.80
N HIS A 3 -12.03 16.15 21.92
CA HIS A 3 -10.75 15.81 22.52
C HIS A 3 -10.19 14.55 21.86
N PHE A 4 -8.91 14.55 21.51
CA PHE A 4 -8.22 13.35 21.05
C PHE A 4 -7.91 12.45 22.26
N LEU A 5 -8.61 11.32 22.35
CA LEU A 5 -8.56 10.39 23.47
C LEU A 5 -8.27 8.98 22.96
N PRO A 6 -7.00 8.66 22.63
CA PRO A 6 -6.61 7.29 22.29
C PRO A 6 -6.71 6.39 23.53
N ASP A 7 -6.98 5.10 23.32
CA ASP A 7 -7.05 4.12 24.43
C ASP A 7 -5.67 3.93 25.07
N MET A 8 -4.61 4.00 24.25
CA MET A 8 -3.23 3.83 24.66
C MET A 8 -2.30 4.67 23.78
N SER A 9 -1.19 5.14 24.35
CA SER A 9 -0.19 5.91 23.61
C SER A 9 1.23 5.68 24.10
N GLY A 10 2.22 5.84 23.20
CA GLY A 10 3.64 5.74 23.54
C GLY A 10 4.15 4.31 23.74
N VAL A 11 3.50 3.32 23.12
CA VAL A 11 3.86 1.90 23.26
C VAL A 11 4.53 1.37 22.00
N GLY A 12 5.53 0.51 22.20
CA GLY A 12 6.34 -0.07 21.13
C GLY A 12 6.43 -1.58 21.20
N ILE A 13 6.39 -2.25 20.04
CA ILE A 13 6.84 -3.64 19.87
C ILE A 13 8.10 -3.61 19.02
N GLN A 14 9.22 -4.13 19.54
CA GLN A 14 10.48 -4.05 18.81
C GLN A 14 11.48 -5.16 19.08
N GLY A 15 12.35 -5.43 18.09
CA GLY A 15 13.55 -6.25 18.22
C GLY A 15 13.24 -7.73 18.44
N MET A 16 12.28 -8.28 17.69
CA MET A 16 11.85 -9.67 17.88
C MET A 16 11.42 -10.37 16.60
N THR A 17 11.31 -11.70 16.70
CA THR A 17 10.68 -12.55 15.68
C THR A 17 9.47 -13.26 16.28
N LEU A 18 8.31 -13.14 15.64
CA LEU A 18 7.13 -13.95 15.93
C LEU A 18 7.05 -15.07 14.90
N ARG A 19 7.06 -16.33 15.35
CA ARG A 19 6.97 -17.50 14.47
C ARG A 19 5.78 -18.38 14.87
N PHE A 20 4.88 -18.61 13.92
CA PHE A 20 3.75 -19.52 14.07
C PHE A 20 4.05 -20.90 13.47
N MET A 21 3.14 -21.84 13.74
CA MET A 21 3.13 -23.14 13.06
C MET A 21 2.95 -22.96 11.56
N SER A 22 3.49 -23.90 10.78
CA SER A 22 3.59 -23.77 9.33
C SER A 22 2.92 -24.91 8.54
N PRO A 23 1.70 -25.37 8.86
CA PRO A 23 0.98 -26.20 7.91
C PRO A 23 0.76 -25.42 6.61
N ARG A 24 0.35 -26.13 5.58
CA ARG A 24 -0.16 -25.49 4.37
C ARG A 24 -1.30 -24.52 4.71
N TYR A 25 -1.23 -23.32 4.15
CA TYR A 25 -2.24 -22.27 4.21
C TYR A 25 -3.52 -22.81 3.54
N PRO A 26 -4.64 -22.90 4.27
CA PRO A 26 -5.85 -23.53 3.77
C PRO A 26 -6.53 -22.74 2.64
N GLY A 27 -6.31 -21.43 2.56
CA GLY A 27 -6.88 -20.56 1.54
C GLY A 27 -7.57 -19.33 2.12
N HIS A 28 -8.08 -18.49 1.24
CA HIS A 28 -8.76 -17.24 1.57
C HIS A 28 -10.08 -17.48 2.32
N PHE A 29 -10.29 -16.77 3.43
CA PHE A 29 -11.45 -16.82 4.32
C PHE A 29 -11.62 -18.12 5.12
N VAL A 30 -10.57 -18.94 5.20
CA VAL A 30 -10.56 -20.20 5.97
C VAL A 30 -9.31 -20.29 6.87
N GLU A 31 -8.81 -19.14 7.31
CA GLU A 31 -7.61 -18.98 8.14
C GLU A 31 -7.76 -19.69 9.49
N ARG A 32 -6.62 -20.09 10.09
CA ARG A 32 -6.59 -20.75 11.41
C ARG A 32 -6.49 -19.76 12.57
N GLY A 33 -6.24 -18.48 12.26
CA GLY A 33 -6.17 -17.39 13.22
C GLY A 33 -4.77 -17.11 13.76
N TRP A 34 -3.72 -17.50 13.01
CA TRP A 34 -2.35 -17.15 13.38
C TRP A 34 -2.04 -15.71 13.02
N ASN A 35 -2.44 -14.82 13.91
CA ASN A 35 -2.32 -13.39 13.72
C ASN A 35 -1.11 -12.88 14.51
N GLY A 36 -0.24 -12.11 13.85
CA GLY A 36 0.92 -11.48 14.43
C GLY A 36 0.54 -10.27 15.29
N VAL A 37 1.12 -9.11 14.98
CA VAL A 37 0.91 -7.91 15.81
C VAL A 37 -0.34 -7.17 15.39
N GLN A 38 -1.18 -6.81 16.36
CA GLN A 38 -2.34 -5.98 16.14
C GLN A 38 -2.33 -4.76 17.08
N PHE A 39 -2.47 -3.58 16.50
CA PHE A 39 -2.74 -2.34 17.23
C PHE A 39 -4.18 -1.90 16.94
N ILE A 40 -4.99 -1.70 18.00
CA ILE A 40 -6.37 -1.19 17.87
C ILE A 40 -6.55 0.01 18.80
N GLY A 41 -7.06 1.13 18.29
CA GLY A 41 -7.43 2.29 19.12
C GLY A 41 -6.25 3.04 19.77
N VAL A 42 -5.02 2.76 19.32
CA VAL A 42 -3.80 3.36 19.89
C VAL A 42 -3.30 4.56 19.08
N SER A 43 -2.44 5.38 19.70
CA SER A 43 -1.75 6.46 18.98
C SER A 43 -0.32 6.72 19.42
N ASN A 44 0.50 7.34 18.57
CA ASN A 44 1.93 7.59 18.86
C ASN A 44 2.66 6.30 19.28
N CYS A 45 2.31 5.17 18.66
CA CYS A 45 2.89 3.86 18.93
C CYS A 45 3.78 3.42 17.76
N TRP A 46 4.64 2.43 18.00
CA TRP A 46 5.52 1.91 16.96
C TRP A 46 5.66 0.40 16.93
N ILE A 47 5.92 -0.12 15.73
CA ILE A 47 6.41 -1.47 15.50
C ILE A 47 7.76 -1.31 14.80
N LYS A 48 8.84 -1.87 15.35
CA LYS A 48 10.18 -1.68 14.81
C LYS A 48 11.02 -2.95 14.84
N ASP A 49 11.75 -3.27 13.79
CA ASP A 49 12.69 -4.42 13.80
C ASP A 49 11.96 -5.72 14.19
N LEU A 50 10.94 -6.05 13.40
CA LEU A 50 10.04 -7.18 13.64
C LEU A 50 10.05 -8.11 12.43
N THR A 51 10.29 -9.40 12.68
CA THR A 51 10.04 -10.45 11.69
C THR A 51 8.82 -11.27 12.08
N VAL A 52 7.86 -11.44 11.18
CA VAL A 52 6.70 -12.32 11.37
C VAL A 52 6.78 -13.47 10.38
N LEU A 53 6.79 -14.69 10.91
CA LEU A 53 6.91 -15.93 10.15
C LEU A 53 5.66 -16.77 10.28
N ASN A 54 5.15 -17.22 9.13
CA ASN A 54 4.04 -18.19 9.03
C ASN A 54 2.70 -17.68 9.58
N ALA A 55 2.45 -16.38 9.52
CA ALA A 55 1.16 -15.82 9.94
C ALA A 55 0.08 -15.99 8.88
N ASP A 56 -1.18 -16.08 9.32
CA ASP A 56 -2.35 -15.82 8.48
C ASP A 56 -2.52 -14.30 8.29
N MET A 57 -2.29 -13.52 9.35
CA MET A 57 -2.30 -12.05 9.35
C MET A 57 -1.00 -11.53 9.97
N GLY A 58 -0.16 -10.82 9.23
CA GLY A 58 1.16 -10.39 9.71
C GLY A 58 1.10 -9.25 10.73
N ILE A 59 0.77 -8.04 10.26
CA ILE A 59 0.61 -6.83 11.07
C ILE A 59 -0.75 -6.20 10.74
N MET A 60 -1.51 -5.79 11.75
CA MET A 60 -2.77 -5.09 11.57
C MET A 60 -2.84 -3.83 12.43
N LEU A 61 -3.23 -2.71 11.82
CA LEU A 61 -3.54 -1.46 12.51
C LEU A 61 -5.02 -1.13 12.29
N GLY A 62 -5.78 -1.03 13.37
CA GLY A 62 -7.20 -0.72 13.39
C GLY A 62 -7.50 0.55 14.18
N SER A 63 -8.12 1.55 13.57
CA SER A 63 -8.51 2.79 14.26
C SER A 63 -7.34 3.47 15.00
N THR A 64 -6.14 3.47 14.40
CA THR A 64 -4.91 4.01 15.01
C THR A 64 -4.51 5.35 14.38
N GLN A 65 -3.76 6.18 15.11
CA GLN A 65 -3.25 7.46 14.59
C GLN A 65 -1.78 7.71 14.98
N PHE A 66 -1.04 8.46 14.17
CA PHE A 66 0.35 8.87 14.49
C PHE A 66 1.31 7.71 14.77
N CYS A 67 1.09 6.54 14.16
CA CYS A 67 1.91 5.36 14.41
C CYS A 67 3.03 5.23 13.37
N THR A 68 4.06 4.46 13.69
CA THR A 68 5.13 4.09 12.75
C THR A 68 5.39 2.59 12.76
N VAL A 69 5.30 1.93 11.61
CA VAL A 69 5.76 0.55 11.42
C VAL A 69 7.02 0.59 10.57
N THR A 70 8.12 0.03 11.06
CA THR A 70 9.38 0.15 10.35
C THR A 70 10.37 -0.98 10.57
N ASP A 71 11.23 -1.23 9.58
CA ASP A 71 12.22 -2.30 9.63
C ASP A 71 11.54 -3.67 9.88
N VAL A 72 10.50 -3.99 9.09
CA VAL A 72 9.71 -5.21 9.29
C VAL A 72 9.82 -6.19 8.14
N THR A 73 9.86 -7.49 8.44
CA THR A 73 9.81 -8.56 7.43
C THR A 73 8.64 -9.49 7.70
N ILE A 74 7.81 -9.71 6.69
CA ILE A 74 6.75 -10.73 6.71
C ILE A 74 7.16 -11.85 5.76
N ASP A 75 7.33 -13.06 6.27
CA ASP A 75 7.80 -14.22 5.50
C ASP A 75 7.04 -15.49 5.92
N ALA A 76 7.24 -16.56 5.16
CA ALA A 76 6.71 -17.88 5.43
C ALA A 76 7.63 -18.97 4.87
N ASP A 77 7.62 -20.10 5.55
CA ASP A 77 8.28 -21.30 5.07
C ASP A 77 7.63 -21.75 3.75
N SER A 78 8.43 -22.29 2.83
CA SER A 78 7.99 -22.63 1.46
C SER A 78 6.87 -23.67 1.40
N TYR A 79 6.76 -24.55 2.40
CA TYR A 79 5.71 -25.57 2.47
C TYR A 79 4.38 -25.05 3.01
N ARG A 80 4.34 -23.81 3.51
CA ARG A 80 3.10 -23.13 3.92
C ARG A 80 2.24 -22.72 2.72
N MET A 81 2.80 -22.58 1.53
CA MET A 81 2.08 -21.97 0.41
C MET A 81 0.82 -22.75 0.00
N SER A 82 -0.30 -22.05 -0.20
CA SER A 82 -1.54 -22.63 -0.74
C SER A 82 -1.37 -23.04 -2.20
N SER A 83 -2.39 -23.69 -2.79
CA SER A 83 -2.43 -23.99 -4.23
C SER A 83 -2.33 -22.75 -5.12
N SER A 84 -2.75 -21.58 -4.63
CA SER A 84 -2.64 -20.29 -5.32
C SER A 84 -1.32 -19.55 -5.02
N ALA A 85 -0.35 -20.27 -4.42
CA ALA A 85 0.93 -19.75 -3.96
C ALA A 85 0.80 -18.57 -2.99
N GLN A 86 -0.19 -18.61 -2.08
CA GLN A 86 -0.35 -17.60 -1.02
C GLN A 86 0.08 -18.17 0.34
N ALA A 87 0.73 -17.37 1.17
CA ALA A 87 1.22 -17.77 2.49
C ALA A 87 0.24 -17.47 3.64
N GLY A 88 -0.71 -16.54 3.41
CA GLY A 88 -1.65 -16.06 4.40
C GLY A 88 -2.64 -15.09 3.75
N HIS A 89 -3.47 -14.46 4.57
CA HIS A 89 -4.53 -13.54 4.16
C HIS A 89 -3.99 -12.12 4.00
N HIS A 90 -3.60 -11.43 5.09
CA HIS A 90 -3.00 -10.10 5.03
C HIS A 90 -1.55 -10.10 5.50
N ALA A 91 -0.62 -9.50 4.76
CA ALA A 91 0.74 -9.27 5.28
C ALA A 91 0.77 -8.05 6.21
N ILE A 92 0.35 -6.88 5.73
CA ILE A 92 0.14 -5.66 6.53
C ILE A 92 -1.21 -5.05 6.16
N ASN A 93 -2.10 -4.87 7.15
CA ASN A 93 -3.44 -4.32 6.94
C ASN A 93 -3.66 -3.04 7.77
N LEU A 94 -4.20 -2.01 7.12
CA LEU A 94 -4.62 -0.76 7.77
C LEU A 94 -6.13 -0.57 7.59
N GLY A 95 -6.88 -0.46 8.69
CA GLY A 95 -8.32 -0.15 8.68
C GLY A 95 -8.64 0.99 9.63
N GLY A 96 -9.27 2.07 9.16
CA GLY A 96 -9.58 3.25 9.96
C GLY A 96 -8.35 3.99 10.48
N VAL A 97 -7.20 3.84 9.83
CA VAL A 97 -5.92 4.40 10.27
C VAL A 97 -5.74 5.82 9.74
N SER A 98 -5.11 6.72 10.51
CA SER A 98 -4.65 7.99 9.97
C SER A 98 -3.24 8.39 10.36
N ASP A 99 -2.64 9.27 9.57
CA ASP A 99 -1.39 9.97 9.89
C ASP A 99 -0.26 9.01 10.31
N THR A 100 -0.14 7.88 9.59
CA THR A 100 0.71 6.75 9.95
C THR A 100 1.72 6.45 8.86
N LEU A 101 2.95 6.12 9.26
CA LEU A 101 4.06 5.78 8.37
C LEU A 101 4.38 4.30 8.44
N ILE A 102 4.33 3.61 7.31
CA ILE A 102 4.86 2.27 7.11
C ILE A 102 6.10 2.39 6.24
N THR A 103 7.28 2.01 6.75
CA THR A 103 8.53 2.25 6.01
C THR A 103 9.62 1.22 6.26
N ARG A 104 10.44 0.90 5.23
CA ARG A 104 11.50 -0.12 5.34
C ARG A 104 10.92 -1.48 5.71
N PHE A 105 10.13 -2.04 4.81
CA PHE A 105 9.49 -3.33 5.00
C PHE A 105 9.81 -4.30 3.87
N ASN A 106 9.75 -5.60 4.15
CA ASN A 106 9.92 -6.65 3.16
C ASN A 106 8.80 -7.71 3.24
N ILE A 107 8.04 -7.88 2.16
CA ILE A 107 7.03 -8.92 2.02
C ILE A 107 7.62 -10.08 1.22
N ALA A 108 8.30 -11.00 1.92
CA ALA A 108 9.14 -12.04 1.30
C ALA A 108 8.33 -13.19 0.66
N ARG A 109 7.03 -13.27 0.95
CA ARG A 109 6.10 -14.23 0.35
C ARG A 109 4.80 -13.54 -0.03
N LYS A 110 4.16 -14.07 -1.06
CA LYS A 110 2.86 -13.61 -1.54
C LYS A 110 1.77 -13.90 -0.52
N TYR A 111 1.04 -12.89 -0.05
CA TYR A 111 -0.21 -13.05 0.74
C TYR A 111 -1.42 -12.84 -0.18
N VAL A 112 -2.66 -13.14 0.26
CA VAL A 112 -3.85 -12.76 -0.54
C VAL A 112 -3.82 -11.25 -0.78
N HIS A 113 -3.59 -10.51 0.30
CA HIS A 113 -3.44 -9.07 0.34
C HIS A 113 -2.11 -8.73 1.05
N ASP A 114 -1.15 -8.11 0.37
CA ASP A 114 0.15 -7.79 0.94
C ASP A 114 0.10 -6.47 1.71
N LEU A 115 -0.22 -5.37 1.03
CA LEU A 115 -0.24 -4.03 1.61
C LEU A 115 -1.64 -3.45 1.49
N SER A 116 -2.46 -3.63 2.53
CA SER A 116 -3.85 -3.24 2.49
C SER A 116 -4.11 -1.87 3.09
N VAL A 117 -4.91 -1.09 2.36
CA VAL A 117 -5.55 0.13 2.85
C VAL A 117 -7.05 -0.08 2.77
N ASP A 118 -7.69 -0.20 3.93
CA ASP A 118 -9.09 -0.54 4.11
C ASP A 118 -9.84 0.58 4.86
N PHE A 119 -11.16 0.60 4.72
CA PHE A 119 -12.16 1.40 5.45
C PHE A 119 -11.67 2.68 6.13
N PHE A 120 -11.95 3.83 5.55
CA PHE A 120 -11.67 5.16 6.14
C PHE A 120 -10.19 5.44 6.45
N THR A 121 -9.27 4.57 6.03
CA THR A 121 -7.83 4.83 6.17
C THR A 121 -7.43 6.02 5.32
N ARG A 122 -6.73 6.99 5.93
CA ARG A 122 -6.36 8.24 5.28
C ARG A 122 -5.03 8.81 5.72
N SER A 123 -4.39 9.60 4.86
CA SER A 123 -3.14 10.32 5.23
C SER A 123 -2.05 9.36 5.69
N VAL A 124 -1.93 8.20 5.03
CA VAL A 124 -0.93 7.17 5.34
C VAL A 124 0.15 7.14 4.27
N VAL A 125 1.36 6.80 4.69
CA VAL A 125 2.53 6.69 3.82
C VAL A 125 3.08 5.28 3.87
N TRP A 126 3.26 4.67 2.71
CA TRP A 126 4.03 3.45 2.51
C TRP A 126 5.31 3.80 1.78
N SER A 127 6.48 3.49 2.36
CA SER A 127 7.76 3.89 1.77
C SER A 127 8.91 2.92 1.95
N GLU A 128 9.92 2.96 1.08
CA GLU A 128 11.13 2.12 1.18
C GLU A 128 10.81 0.62 1.33
N GLY A 129 9.79 0.14 0.64
CA GLY A 129 9.28 -1.23 0.78
C GLY A 129 9.74 -2.13 -0.37
N THR A 130 9.98 -3.41 -0.07
CA THR A 130 10.26 -4.45 -1.07
C THR A 130 9.32 -5.64 -0.88
N GLY A 131 9.21 -6.50 -1.90
CA GLY A 131 8.62 -7.81 -1.71
C GLY A 131 8.75 -8.71 -2.94
N LEU A 132 8.23 -9.94 -2.82
CA LEU A 132 8.36 -10.96 -3.86
C LEU A 132 7.47 -10.70 -5.07
N ASP A 133 6.18 -10.40 -4.84
CA ASP A 133 5.17 -10.14 -5.87
C ASP A 133 3.99 -9.44 -5.20
N VAL A 134 4.14 -8.13 -4.99
CA VAL A 134 3.31 -7.34 -4.05
C VAL A 134 2.09 -6.73 -4.74
N ASN A 135 0.91 -6.85 -4.13
CA ASN A 135 -0.26 -6.02 -4.46
C ASN A 135 -0.38 -4.81 -3.52
N LEU A 136 -0.82 -3.69 -4.10
CA LEU A 136 -1.18 -2.47 -3.39
C LEU A 136 -2.68 -2.51 -3.17
N ASP A 137 -3.12 -3.29 -2.18
CA ASP A 137 -4.51 -3.65 -1.97
C ASP A 137 -5.32 -2.48 -1.40
N HIS A 138 -5.98 -1.73 -2.28
CA HIS A 138 -6.99 -0.76 -1.88
C HIS A 138 -8.32 -1.45 -1.69
N HIS A 139 -8.57 -1.88 -0.46
CA HIS A 139 -9.67 -2.75 -0.05
C HIS A 139 -11.03 -2.00 0.04
N LYS A 140 -11.15 -0.90 -0.71
CA LYS A 140 -12.31 -0.01 -0.83
C LYS A 140 -12.68 0.66 0.50
N GLY A 141 -13.89 1.22 0.60
CA GLY A 141 -14.38 1.80 1.86
C GLY A 141 -13.87 3.21 2.14
N GLN A 142 -13.82 4.07 1.12
CA GLN A 142 -13.51 5.51 1.26
C GLN A 142 -12.10 5.80 1.79
N THR A 143 -11.10 5.11 1.26
CA THR A 143 -9.68 5.45 1.49
C THR A 143 -9.36 6.82 0.88
N TYR A 144 -8.38 7.55 1.42
CA TYR A 144 -8.08 8.92 0.96
C TYR A 144 -6.64 9.34 1.25
N SER A 145 -5.99 10.06 0.33
CA SER A 145 -4.66 10.64 0.58
C SER A 145 -3.63 9.58 1.03
N VAL A 146 -3.46 8.55 0.23
CA VAL A 146 -2.45 7.50 0.44
C VAL A 146 -1.21 7.81 -0.40
N LEU A 147 -0.03 7.78 0.19
CA LEU A 147 1.23 7.92 -0.55
C LEU A 147 1.98 6.58 -0.59
N TRP A 148 2.19 6.06 -1.79
CA TRP A 148 3.09 4.94 -2.07
C TRP A 148 4.37 5.51 -2.67
N THR A 149 5.51 5.39 -1.99
CA THR A 149 6.74 6.06 -2.44
C THR A 149 8.01 5.21 -2.31
N ASN A 150 8.78 5.08 -3.38
CA ASN A 150 10.01 4.28 -3.43
C ASN A 150 9.78 2.83 -3.01
N LEU A 151 8.97 2.11 -3.78
CA LEU A 151 8.61 0.71 -3.52
C LEU A 151 9.10 -0.20 -4.65
N ASP A 152 9.57 -1.40 -4.32
CA ASP A 152 9.83 -2.48 -5.26
C ASP A 152 8.87 -3.65 -5.00
N LEU A 153 7.92 -3.85 -5.92
CA LEU A 153 6.89 -4.88 -5.82
C LEU A 153 7.39 -6.26 -6.26
N GLY A 154 8.69 -6.41 -6.58
CA GLY A 154 9.27 -7.66 -7.03
C GLY A 154 8.77 -8.03 -8.41
N LEU A 155 8.21 -9.24 -8.57
CA LEU A 155 7.68 -9.69 -9.87
C LEU A 155 6.64 -8.73 -10.47
N GLY A 156 5.92 -7.97 -9.63
CA GLY A 156 5.01 -6.91 -10.08
C GLY A 156 3.89 -7.42 -10.99
N THR A 157 3.45 -8.67 -10.82
CA THR A 157 2.45 -9.29 -11.69
C THR A 157 1.01 -8.94 -11.29
N ARG A 158 0.84 -8.51 -10.03
CA ARG A 158 -0.47 -8.27 -9.39
C ARG A 158 -0.60 -6.96 -8.60
N PRO A 159 0.04 -5.86 -8.99
CA PRO A 159 0.03 -4.61 -8.21
C PRO A 159 -1.37 -4.06 -7.93
N TRP A 160 -2.34 -4.38 -8.80
CA TRP A 160 -3.72 -3.88 -8.77
C TRP A 160 -4.74 -4.95 -8.39
N ASP A 161 -4.29 -6.09 -7.86
CA ASP A 161 -5.19 -7.12 -7.33
C ASP A 161 -5.75 -6.62 -5.99
N ASN A 162 -6.84 -5.85 -6.08
CA ASN A 162 -7.54 -5.29 -4.94
C ASN A 162 -8.65 -6.23 -4.44
N GLY A 163 -8.84 -6.23 -3.12
CA GLY A 163 -9.95 -6.86 -2.43
C GLY A 163 -11.12 -5.93 -2.21
N GLY A 164 -11.91 -6.25 -1.18
CA GLY A 164 -13.12 -5.50 -0.84
C GLY A 164 -14.32 -5.88 -1.71
N SER A 165 -15.52 -5.80 -1.12
CA SER A 165 -16.75 -6.09 -1.85
C SER A 165 -17.05 -5.02 -2.89
N ALA A 166 -17.57 -5.42 -4.06
CA ALA A 166 -17.87 -4.52 -5.18
C ALA A 166 -18.82 -3.36 -4.81
N ASN A 167 -19.65 -3.51 -3.78
CA ASN A 167 -20.57 -2.48 -3.31
C ASN A 167 -19.93 -1.43 -2.36
N ARG A 168 -18.63 -1.53 -2.07
CA ARG A 168 -17.91 -0.61 -1.17
C ARG A 168 -17.22 0.56 -1.90
N GLY A 169 -17.54 0.73 -3.18
CA GLY A 169 -17.03 1.80 -4.02
C GLY A 169 -15.78 1.42 -4.81
N LEU A 170 -15.06 2.46 -5.23
CA LEU A 170 -13.82 2.36 -5.99
C LEU A 170 -12.66 1.93 -5.07
N ASP A 171 -11.63 1.34 -5.67
CA ASP A 171 -10.45 0.81 -5.00
C ASP A 171 -9.69 1.96 -4.33
N ALA A 172 -8.99 2.79 -5.11
CA ALA A 172 -8.24 3.93 -4.58
C ALA A 172 -9.11 5.20 -4.53
N GLY A 173 -9.11 5.90 -3.40
CA GLY A 173 -9.70 7.22 -3.31
C GLY A 173 -8.75 8.37 -3.66
N THR A 174 -9.33 9.55 -3.70
CA THR A 174 -8.74 10.83 -4.09
C THR A 174 -7.41 11.14 -3.40
N PHE A 175 -6.51 11.79 -4.13
CA PHE A 175 -5.15 12.18 -3.68
C PHE A 175 -4.23 11.01 -3.35
N THR A 176 -4.61 9.79 -3.73
CA THR A 176 -3.65 8.69 -3.74
C THR A 176 -2.56 8.97 -4.75
N THR A 177 -1.32 8.89 -4.31
CA THR A 177 -0.13 9.17 -5.10
C THR A 177 0.77 7.95 -5.11
N TYR A 178 1.10 7.49 -6.32
CA TYR A 178 2.11 6.49 -6.59
C TYR A 178 3.34 7.22 -7.11
N TRP A 179 4.44 7.13 -6.38
CA TRP A 179 5.69 7.83 -6.65
C TRP A 179 6.84 6.83 -6.66
N ARG A 180 7.44 6.56 -7.82
CA ARG A 180 8.53 5.58 -7.94
C ARG A 180 8.13 4.22 -7.35
N VAL A 181 7.04 3.64 -7.83
CA VAL A 181 6.69 2.26 -7.56
C VAL A 181 7.25 1.43 -8.72
N THR A 182 7.97 0.35 -8.42
CA THR A 182 8.67 -0.45 -9.43
C THR A 182 8.34 -1.92 -9.28
N GLY A 183 8.62 -2.69 -10.33
CA GLY A 183 8.70 -4.15 -10.26
C GLY A 183 9.78 -4.61 -11.23
N SER A 184 10.46 -5.71 -10.88
CA SER A 184 11.48 -6.38 -11.68
C SER A 184 10.91 -7.31 -12.76
N GLY A 185 9.58 -7.46 -12.84
CA GLY A 185 8.92 -8.28 -13.85
C GLY A 185 9.22 -7.85 -15.28
N LEU A 186 9.03 -8.78 -16.23
CA LEU A 186 9.25 -8.57 -17.68
C LEU A 186 8.37 -7.46 -18.31
N ARG A 187 7.51 -6.81 -17.51
CA ARG A 187 6.61 -5.74 -17.93
C ARG A 187 6.79 -4.55 -17.00
N PRO A 188 6.98 -3.34 -17.54
CA PRO A 188 6.90 -2.11 -16.74
C PRO A 188 5.59 -2.08 -15.95
N LEU A 189 5.66 -1.62 -14.71
CA LEU A 189 4.48 -1.38 -13.89
C LEU A 189 3.56 -0.40 -14.64
N ARG A 190 2.29 -0.79 -14.76
CA ARG A 190 1.27 -0.05 -15.52
C ARG A 190 0.38 0.68 -14.55
N VAL A 191 -0.18 1.84 -14.93
CA VAL A 191 -1.26 2.47 -14.15
C VAL A 191 -2.42 1.48 -13.94
N GLY A 192 -3.10 1.57 -12.81
CA GLY A 192 -4.17 0.61 -12.50
C GLY A 192 -5.40 0.72 -13.42
N PRO A 193 -6.31 -0.27 -13.36
CA PRO A 193 -7.50 -0.31 -14.21
C PRO A 193 -8.40 0.92 -13.97
N ARG A 194 -8.84 1.56 -15.06
CA ARG A 194 -9.61 2.83 -15.02
C ARG A 194 -10.98 2.71 -14.38
N ASN A 195 -11.66 1.59 -14.58
CA ASN A 195 -13.04 1.38 -14.16
C ASN A 195 -13.20 1.13 -12.65
N TRP A 196 -12.12 0.88 -11.93
CA TRP A 196 -12.16 0.52 -10.52
C TRP A 196 -11.49 1.55 -9.61
N GLN A 197 -10.99 2.65 -10.16
CA GLN A 197 -10.21 3.63 -9.42
C GLN A 197 -10.86 5.00 -9.35
N GLY A 198 -10.67 5.68 -8.22
CA GLY A 198 -11.20 7.02 -7.95
C GLY A 198 -10.59 8.13 -8.81
N PRO A 199 -11.14 9.35 -8.73
CA PRO A 199 -10.60 10.52 -9.40
C PRO A 199 -9.35 11.08 -8.68
N TRP A 200 -8.64 12.01 -9.34
CA TRP A 200 -7.49 12.76 -8.81
C TRP A 200 -6.38 11.89 -8.19
N LEU A 201 -6.00 10.84 -8.93
CA LEU A 201 -4.85 10.00 -8.61
C LEU A 201 -3.60 10.54 -9.30
N ASN A 202 -2.45 10.40 -8.65
CA ASN A 202 -1.17 10.79 -9.21
C ASN A 202 -0.30 9.54 -9.43
N TYR A 203 0.20 9.37 -10.64
CA TYR A 203 1.13 8.31 -11.03
C TYR A 203 2.41 8.94 -11.56
N VAL A 204 3.47 8.92 -10.77
CA VAL A 204 4.72 9.61 -11.08
C VAL A 204 5.87 8.60 -11.10
N GLY A 205 6.51 8.46 -12.26
CA GLY A 205 7.56 7.47 -12.46
C GLY A 205 7.06 6.11 -12.97
N GLU A 206 5.84 6.05 -13.50
CA GLU A 206 5.21 4.83 -14.03
C GLU A 206 5.14 4.84 -15.56
N LYS A 207 5.20 3.67 -16.22
CA LYS A 207 4.92 3.58 -17.66
C LYS A 207 3.42 3.37 -17.90
N ILE A 208 2.86 4.03 -18.92
CA ILE A 208 1.46 3.84 -19.35
C ILE A 208 1.39 2.64 -20.31
N TRP A 209 0.24 1.99 -20.37
CA TRP A 209 -0.10 0.92 -21.32
C TRP A 209 0.21 1.33 -22.79
N GLU A 210 1.04 0.55 -23.48
CA GLU A 210 1.10 0.54 -24.96
C GLU A 210 0.83 -0.91 -25.46
N GLY A 211 -0.30 -1.10 -26.18
CA GLY A 211 -0.72 -2.27 -26.97
C GLY A 211 -1.58 -3.34 -26.25
N ALA A 212 -2.79 -3.75 -26.67
CA ALA A 212 -3.41 -3.79 -28.01
C ALA A 212 -4.91 -3.40 -27.97
N ALA A 213 -5.16 -2.11 -28.16
CA ALA A 213 -6.37 -1.49 -28.71
C ALA A 213 -6.01 0.00 -28.88
N ALA A 214 -4.94 0.24 -29.63
CA ALA A 214 -4.65 1.56 -30.19
C ALA A 214 -5.52 1.76 -31.44
N ALA A 215 -6.82 1.49 -31.29
CA ALA A 215 -7.86 1.84 -32.24
C ALA A 215 -8.85 2.70 -31.44
N ASP A 216 -8.80 3.99 -31.74
CA ASP A 216 -9.85 4.98 -31.51
C ASP A 216 -10.13 5.50 -30.11
N VAL A 217 -9.10 5.85 -29.34
CA VAL A 217 -9.17 7.15 -28.66
C VAL A 217 -7.79 7.79 -28.61
N ASP A 218 -7.70 8.95 -29.24
CA ASP A 218 -6.70 9.97 -28.98
C ASP A 218 -6.26 9.96 -27.50
N SER A 219 -4.95 9.80 -27.35
CA SER A 219 -4.16 9.62 -26.15
C SER A 219 -4.14 10.85 -25.23
N GLY A 220 -5.31 11.35 -24.83
CA GLY A 220 -5.51 12.53 -23.97
C GLY A 220 -4.86 12.48 -22.58
N LEU A 221 -4.06 11.46 -22.28
CA LEU A 221 -3.00 11.50 -21.27
C LEU A 221 -1.74 12.18 -21.87
N THR A 222 -1.87 13.40 -22.37
CA THR A 222 -0.71 14.29 -22.49
C THR A 222 -0.26 14.66 -21.07
N ASN A 223 0.94 15.23 -20.89
CA ASN A 223 1.38 15.81 -19.61
C ASN A 223 0.53 17.04 -19.23
N SER A 224 -0.80 16.91 -19.23
CA SER A 224 -1.74 17.99 -19.09
C SER A 224 -2.70 17.68 -17.94
N PHE A 225 -2.98 18.75 -17.19
CA PHE A 225 -4.00 18.75 -16.16
C PHE A 225 -5.31 18.27 -16.78
N PRO A 226 -6.02 17.36 -16.12
CA PRO A 226 -7.28 16.91 -16.65
C PRO A 226 -8.31 18.01 -16.55
N SER A 227 -8.97 18.33 -17.67
CA SER A 227 -10.19 19.11 -17.60
C SER A 227 -11.22 18.33 -16.78
N LEU A 228 -11.86 19.01 -15.84
CA LEU A 228 -12.97 18.49 -15.05
C LEU A 228 -14.16 18.22 -15.98
N ASP A 229 -14.20 17.05 -16.60
CA ASP A 229 -15.40 16.54 -17.23
C ASP A 229 -16.21 15.78 -16.17
N SER A 230 -17.31 16.39 -15.72
CA SER A 230 -18.20 15.81 -14.71
C SER A 230 -18.82 14.47 -15.15
N ASN A 231 -18.73 14.11 -16.43
CA ASN A 231 -19.24 12.85 -16.98
C ASN A 231 -18.15 11.77 -17.10
N ASN A 232 -16.89 12.06 -16.77
CA ASN A 232 -15.80 11.09 -16.92
C ASN A 232 -14.72 11.24 -15.84
N LEU A 233 -15.03 10.77 -14.62
CA LEU A 233 -14.15 10.81 -13.44
C LEU A 233 -12.76 10.18 -13.68
N THR A 234 -12.63 9.25 -14.63
CA THR A 234 -11.36 8.59 -14.98
C THR A 234 -10.39 9.49 -15.75
N ARG A 235 -10.86 10.62 -16.29
CA ARG A 235 -10.00 11.59 -16.96
C ARG A 235 -9.15 12.39 -15.99
N THR A 236 -9.36 12.29 -14.67
CA THR A 236 -8.80 13.22 -13.68
C THR A 236 -7.45 12.84 -13.06
N TRP A 237 -6.73 11.89 -13.65
CA TRP A 237 -5.44 11.45 -13.11
C TRP A 237 -4.28 12.30 -13.65
N TRP A 238 -3.29 12.55 -12.79
CA TRP A 238 -2.00 13.08 -13.19
C TRP A 238 -1.05 11.92 -13.46
N VAL A 239 -0.45 11.84 -14.65
CA VAL A 239 0.48 10.75 -14.99
C VAL A 239 1.77 11.32 -15.58
N GLU A 240 2.87 11.18 -14.87
CA GLU A 240 4.21 11.56 -15.33
C GLU A 240 5.01 10.35 -15.77
N ARG A 241 5.31 10.31 -17.07
CA ARG A 241 6.01 9.21 -17.75
C ARG A 241 7.54 9.30 -17.61
N LEU A 242 8.01 9.52 -16.39
CA LEU A 242 9.45 9.49 -16.09
C LEU A 242 9.88 8.04 -15.82
N SER A 243 11.13 7.71 -16.15
CA SER A 243 11.68 6.43 -15.69
C SER A 243 11.77 6.51 -14.16
N PRO A 244 11.27 5.50 -13.41
CA PRO A 244 11.29 5.56 -11.96
C PRO A 244 12.72 5.74 -11.43
N HIS A 245 13.72 5.15 -12.09
CA HIS A 245 15.13 5.32 -11.73
C HIS A 245 15.65 6.77 -11.87
N ARG A 246 15.03 7.58 -12.73
CA ARG A 246 15.36 9.00 -12.93
C ARG A 246 14.53 9.93 -12.04
N LEU A 247 13.50 9.42 -11.36
CA LEU A 247 12.62 10.24 -10.53
C LEU A 247 13.36 10.69 -9.27
N GLN A 248 13.36 12.00 -9.04
CA GLN A 248 13.97 12.67 -7.89
C GLN A 248 12.93 13.59 -7.23
N PRO A 249 12.82 13.60 -5.89
CA PRO A 249 13.50 12.69 -4.96
C PRO A 249 13.04 11.24 -5.13
N PRO A 250 13.80 10.21 -4.73
CA PRO A 250 13.34 8.83 -4.81
C PRO A 250 12.17 8.58 -3.85
N ASN A 251 12.29 9.08 -2.63
CA ASN A 251 11.27 9.02 -1.58
C ASN A 251 10.68 10.42 -1.35
N LEU A 252 9.44 10.61 -1.80
CA LEU A 252 8.76 11.90 -1.73
C LEU A 252 8.49 12.32 -0.29
N HIS A 253 8.05 11.38 0.56
CA HIS A 253 7.77 11.65 1.97
C HIS A 253 9.02 12.12 2.71
N LEU A 254 10.15 11.42 2.53
CA LEU A 254 11.40 11.79 3.18
C LEU A 254 11.87 13.18 2.75
N ALA A 255 11.78 13.49 1.45
CA ALA A 255 12.13 14.81 0.94
C ALA A 255 11.23 15.92 1.49
N GLN A 256 9.92 15.71 1.53
CA GLN A 256 8.96 16.65 2.13
C GLN A 256 9.22 16.85 3.62
N ARG A 257 9.47 15.77 4.36
CA ARG A 257 9.85 15.82 5.78
C ARG A 257 11.12 16.64 5.98
N ASN A 258 12.16 16.39 5.18
CA ASN A 258 13.43 17.10 5.29
C ASN A 258 13.26 18.59 4.96
N LEU A 259 12.49 18.93 3.92
CA LEU A 259 12.17 20.32 3.56
C LEU A 259 11.44 21.04 4.72
N ARG A 260 10.46 20.36 5.33
CA ARG A 260 9.72 20.89 6.48
C ARG A 260 10.63 21.12 7.69
N LEU A 261 11.51 20.17 8.01
CA LEU A 261 12.44 20.30 9.14
C LEU A 261 13.57 21.31 8.87
N ALA A 262 13.97 21.49 7.61
CA ALA A 262 14.94 22.50 7.19
C ALA A 262 14.35 23.93 7.15
N SER A 263 13.04 24.07 7.31
CA SER A 263 12.34 25.36 7.41
C SER A 263 11.86 25.63 8.85
N PRO A 264 12.74 25.72 9.86
CA PRO A 264 12.32 26.06 11.22
C PRO A 264 11.90 27.54 11.25
N GLY A 265 10.59 27.78 11.12
CA GLY A 265 10.00 29.11 11.28
C GLY A 265 9.40 29.70 9.99
N LYS A 266 8.14 29.37 9.75
CA LYS A 266 7.14 30.33 9.29
C LYS A 266 5.94 30.22 10.21
#